data_AF-A0A834IQZ7-F1
#
_entry.id   AF-A0A834IQZ7-F1
#
_cell.length_a   1.000
_cell.length_b   1.000
_cell.length_c   1.000
_cell.angle_alpha   90.00
_cell.angle_beta   90.00
_cell.angle_gamma   90.00
#
_symmetry.space_group_name_H-M   'P 1'
#
loop_
_entity.id
_entity.type
_entity.pdbx_description
1 polymer ?
#
loop_
_entity_poly.entity_id
_entity_poly.type
_entity_poly.pdbx_seq_one_letter_code
_entity_poly.pdbx_strand_id
1 'polypeptide(L)' 'MDKYKFRISSERVHNIIHEYLGMKKLCAKWVSRELTFTKNNDEVDDSAQCLKMIKRNKPEFLHRYVTMDDPSFHFEV' A
#
# COMPACT_ATOMS: atom_id res chain seq x y z
N MET A 1 -21.76 -12.56 -18.90
CA MET A 1 -21.88 -11.99 -17.53
C MET A 1 -22.69 -10.70 -17.64
N ASP A 2 -23.93 -10.79 -18.15
CA ASP A 2 -24.65 -9.59 -18.65
C ASP A 2 -26.06 -9.49 -18.07
N LYS A 3 -26.31 -10.18 -16.95
CA LYS A 3 -27.66 -10.33 -16.40
C LYS A 3 -28.12 -9.15 -15.51
N TYR A 4 -27.22 -8.21 -15.18
CA TYR A 4 -27.52 -7.06 -14.30
C TYR A 4 -26.88 -5.75 -14.77
N LYS A 5 -26.97 -5.45 -16.08
CA LYS A 5 -26.49 -4.15 -16.59
C LYS A 5 -27.41 -3.03 -16.10
N PHE A 6 -27.01 -2.36 -15.03
CA PHE A 6 -27.74 -1.24 -14.48
C PHE A 6 -27.75 -0.08 -15.49
N ARG A 7 -28.93 0.39 -15.93
CA ARG A 7 -29.11 1.53 -16.85
C ARG A 7 -28.89 2.87 -16.13
N ILE A 8 -27.78 3.05 -15.43
CA ILE A 8 -27.39 4.34 -14.86
C ILE A 8 -26.33 4.96 -15.77
N SER A 9 -26.46 6.26 -16.04
CA SER A 9 -25.43 7.03 -16.73
C SER A 9 -24.20 7.23 -15.84
N SER A 10 -23.00 7.29 -16.42
CA SER A 10 -21.76 7.55 -15.68
C SER A 10 -21.84 8.82 -14.82
N GLU A 11 -22.52 9.86 -15.30
CA GLU A 11 -22.80 11.10 -14.57
C GLU A 11 -23.59 10.88 -13.27
N ARG A 12 -24.63 10.02 -13.33
CA ARG A 12 -25.42 9.68 -12.14
C ARG A 12 -24.62 8.85 -11.14
N VAL A 13 -23.75 7.95 -11.61
CA VAL A 13 -22.79 7.24 -10.74
C VAL A 13 -21.84 8.22 -10.08
N HIS A 14 -21.26 9.14 -10.85
CA HIS A 14 -20.35 10.17 -10.35
C HIS A 14 -21.01 11.03 -9.28
N ASN A 15 -22.22 11.51 -9.53
CA ASN A 15 -22.98 12.32 -8.57
C ASN A 15 -23.25 11.57 -7.26
N ILE A 16 -23.63 10.29 -7.33
CA ILE A 16 -23.87 9.47 -6.12
C ILE A 16 -22.57 9.30 -5.32
N ILE A 17 -21.46 8.97 -5.99
CA ILE A 17 -20.16 8.76 -5.35
C ILE A 17 -19.67 10.06 -4.70
N HIS A 18 -19.75 11.19 -5.40
CA HIS A 18 -19.16 12.45 -4.94
C HIS A 18 -20.07 13.23 -3.99
N GLU A 19 -21.35 13.41 -4.31
CA GLU A 19 -22.25 14.29 -3.54
C GLU A 19 -22.97 13.56 -2.40
N TYR A 20 -23.46 12.34 -2.65
CA TYR A 20 -24.23 11.61 -1.63
C TYR A 20 -23.33 10.78 -0.71
N LEU A 21 -22.30 10.14 -1.25
CA LEU A 21 -21.36 9.31 -0.47
C LEU A 21 -20.12 10.08 -0.02
N GLY A 22 -19.90 11.31 -0.52
CA GLY A 22 -18.73 12.13 -0.14
C GLY A 22 -17.39 11.51 -0.54
N MET A 23 -17.39 10.51 -1.43
CA MET A 23 -16.19 9.78 -1.80
C MET A 23 -15.41 10.56 -2.84
N LYS A 24 -14.12 10.76 -2.58
CA LYS A 24 -13.19 11.33 -3.56
C LYS A 24 -12.37 10.21 -4.16
N LYS A 25 -12.11 10.30 -5.47
CA LYS A 25 -11.18 9.39 -6.14
C LYS A 25 -9.80 9.59 -5.52
N LEU A 26 -9.34 8.63 -4.73
CA LEU A 26 -7.97 8.60 -4.25
C LEU A 26 -7.07 8.09 -5.39
N CYS A 27 -5.87 8.66 -5.50
CA CYS A 27 -4.85 8.08 -6.35
C CYS A 27 -4.51 6.68 -5.83
N ALA A 28 -4.52 5.68 -6.71
CA ALA A 28 -3.99 4.37 -6.36
C ALA A 28 -2.47 4.48 -6.27
N LYS A 29 -1.90 4.13 -5.12
CA LYS A 29 -0.45 3.94 -5.00
C LYS A 29 -0.13 2.54 -5.49
N TRP A 30 0.80 2.42 -6.42
CA TRP A 30 1.31 1.11 -6.84
C TRP A 30 1.97 0.42 -5.65
N VAL A 31 1.45 -0.74 -5.27
CA VAL A 31 2.04 -1.63 -4.28
C VAL A 31 2.52 -2.86 -5.03
N SER A 32 3.80 -3.22 -4.86
CA SER A 32 4.48 -4.26 -5.65
C SER A 32 3.85 -5.66 -5.50
N ARG A 33 3.10 -5.91 -4.42
CA ARG A 33 2.51 -7.22 -4.16
C ARG A 33 1.23 -7.11 -3.35
N GLU A 34 0.21 -7.87 -3.75
CA GLU A 34 -1.00 -8.09 -2.95
C GLU A 34 -0.60 -8.89 -1.71
N LEU A 35 -0.74 -8.30 -0.53
CA LEU A 35 -0.32 -8.93 0.72
C LEU A 35 -1.39 -9.94 1.17
N THR A 36 -1.11 -11.23 1.02
CA THR A 36 -1.91 -12.32 1.62
C THR A 36 -1.92 -12.17 3.15
N PHE A 37 -3.05 -12.43 3.81
CA PHE A 37 -3.23 -12.27 5.26
C PHE A 37 -2.10 -12.88 6.12
N THR A 38 -1.55 -14.04 5.72
CA THR A 38 -0.42 -14.67 6.40
C THR A 38 0.87 -13.85 6.31
N LYS A 39 1.19 -13.33 5.12
CA LYS A 39 2.34 -12.44 4.88
C LYS A 39 2.22 -11.12 5.64
N ASN A 40 1.00 -10.62 5.83
CA ASN A 40 0.76 -9.42 6.64
C ASN A 40 1.11 -9.64 8.11
N ASN A 41 0.80 -10.80 8.68
CA ASN A 41 1.10 -11.07 10.09
C ASN A 41 2.61 -11.12 10.35
N ASP A 42 3.38 -11.78 9.47
CA ASP A 42 4.84 -11.82 9.56
C ASP A 42 5.44 -10.41 9.44
N GLU A 43 4.95 -9.58 8.49
CA GLU A 43 5.41 -8.20 8.32
C GLU A 43 5.10 -7.31 9.53
N VAL A 44 3.92 -7.50 10.16
CA VAL A 44 3.52 -6.78 11.37
C VAL A 44 4.38 -7.19 12.56
N ASP A 45 4.66 -8.48 12.72
CA ASP A 45 5.49 -9.00 13.81
C ASP A 45 6.94 -8.52 13.69
N ASP A 46 7.51 -8.56 12.48
CA ASP A 46 8.86 -8.04 12.20
C ASP A 46 8.95 -6.53 12.48
N SER A 47 7.95 -5.76 12.03
CA SER A 47 7.85 -4.33 12.30
C SER A 47 7.73 -4.02 13.80
N ALA A 48 6.93 -4.81 14.54
CA ALA A 48 6.78 -4.67 15.98
C ALA A 48 8.08 -4.94 16.74
N GLN A 49 8.87 -5.92 16.30
CA GLN A 49 10.19 -6.19 16.87
C GLN A 49 11.18 -5.05 16.60
N CYS A 50 11.25 -4.56 15.36
CA CYS A 50 12.08 -3.40 15.00
C CYS A 50 11.70 -2.17 15.84
N LEU A 51 10.40 -1.92 16.03
CA LEU A 51 9.91 -0.81 16.84
C LEU A 51 10.35 -0.92 18.31
N LYS A 52 10.31 -2.13 18.89
CA LYS A 52 10.81 -2.36 20.26
C LYS A 52 12.30 -2.04 20.37
N MET A 53 13.10 -2.45 19.38
CA MET A 53 14.55 -2.20 19.36
C MET A 53 14.86 -0.70 19.22
N ILE A 54 14.16 -0.01 18.32
CA ILE A 54 14.28 1.45 18.16
C ILE A 54 13.91 2.19 19.45
N LYS A 55 12.83 1.78 20.14
CA LYS A 55 12.41 2.40 21.40
C LYS A 55 13.40 2.16 22.54
N ARG A 56 14.07 1.00 22.56
CA ARG A 56 15.06 0.66 23.61
C ARG A 56 16.36 1.44 23.45
N ASN A 57 16.90 1.54 22.23
CA ASN A 57 18.13 2.27 21.97
C ASN A 57 18.23 2.72 20.51
N LYS A 58 17.53 3.80 20.18
CA LYS A 58 17.49 4.39 18.83
C LYS A 58 18.88 4.65 18.20
N PRO A 59 19.84 5.31 18.87
CA PRO A 59 21.13 5.62 18.23
C PRO A 59 21.95 4.37 17.91
N GLU A 60 22.00 3.38 18.80
CA GLU A 60 22.70 2.11 18.54
C GLU A 60 22.03 1.31 17.42
N PHE A 61 20.70 1.26 17.41
CA PHE A 61 19.94 0.57 16.37
C PHE A 61 20.25 1.16 14.99
N LEU A 62 20.17 2.48 14.85
CA LEU A 62 20.43 3.17 13.58
C LEU A 62 21.89 3.06 13.14
N HIS A 63 22.85 3.07 14.07
CA HIS A 63 24.28 2.92 13.73
C HIS A 63 24.58 1.54 13.11
N ARG A 64 23.81 0.50 13.45
CA ARG A 64 23.97 -0.84 12.87
C ARG A 64 23.09 -1.07 11.63
N TYR A 65 22.12 -0.21 11.40
CA TYR A 65 21.13 -0.37 10.34
C TYR A 65 21.68 0.16 9.01
N VAL A 66 22.41 -0.69 8.29
CA VAL A 66 22.92 -0.41 6.94
C VAL A 66 22.03 -1.14 5.93
N THR A 67 21.32 -0.39 5.08
CA THR A 67 20.52 -0.95 3.99
C THR A 67 21.25 -0.77 2.67
N MET A 68 21.37 -1.84 1.91
CA MET A 68 21.79 -1.81 0.52
C MET A 68 20.59 -2.25 -0.31
N ASP A 69 20.14 -1.37 -1.21
CA ASP A 69 19.18 -1.72 -2.25
C ASP A 69 19.94 -1.75 -3.57
N ASP A 70 19.79 -2.82 -4.33
CA ASP A 70 20.44 -2.97 -5.64
C ASP A 70 19.50 -2.41 -6.71
N PRO A 71 19.73 -1.17 -7.19
CA PRO A 71 18.95 -0.66 -8.31
C PRO A 71 19.20 -1.55 -9.54
N SER A 72 18.13 -2.10 -10.12
CA SER A 72 18.21 -2.80 -11.40
C SER A 72 18.48 -1.78 -12.51
N PHE A 73 19.75 -1.50 -12.79
CA PHE A 73 20.15 -0.73 -13.96
C PHE A 73 19.89 -1.54 -15.23
N HIS A 74 18.86 -1.16 -15.98
CA HIS A 74 18.65 -1.66 -17.34
C HIS A 74 19.39 -0.73 -18.31
N PHE A 75 20.46 -1.22 -18.94
CA PHE A 75 21.11 -0.54 -20.05
C PHE A 75 20.42 -0.97 -21.34
N GLU A 76 19.69 -0.06 -21.98
CA GLU A 76 19.17 -0.23 -23.34
C GLU A 76 20.34 -0.03 -24.32
N VAL A 77 20.58 -1.01 -25.20
CA VAL A 77 21.57 -0.97 -26.29
C VAL A 77 20.84 -0.77 -27.60
#